data_AF-A0A847V4K4-F1
#
_entry.id   AF-A0A847V4K4-F1
#
_cell.length_a   1.000
_cell.length_b   1.000
_cell.length_c   1.000
_cell.angle_alpha   90.00
_cell.angle_beta   90.00
_cell.angle_gamma   90.00
#
_symmetry.space_group_name_H-M   'P 1'
#
loop_
_entity.id
_entity.type
_entity.pdbx_description
1 polymer ?
#
loop_
_entity_poly.entity_id
_entity_poly.type
_entity_poly.pdbx_seq_one_letter_code
_entity_poly.pdbx_strand_id
1 'polypeptide(L)'
;MFGVDEVFVERSLEEMEEDMLKLQRESERQKKEAAELLRRSDELRSRSVDLRSADPEAAEEMWQESEELRAESREMVRLSVDSALKAGDIKHRLEIHDQIAAVVDRADEIWKRAVRAGRP
;
A
#
# COMPACT_ATOMS: atom_id res chain seq x y z
N MET A 1 33.66 17.80 -6.60
CA MET A 1 32.62 17.70 -7.65
C MET A 1 31.53 16.84 -7.04
N PHE A 2 30.60 17.44 -6.28
CA PHE A 2 29.63 16.72 -5.42
C PHE A 2 28.16 16.95 -5.82
N GLY A 3 27.88 17.82 -6.81
CA GLY A 3 26.50 18.27 -7.08
C GLY A 3 25.66 17.40 -8.03
N VAL A 4 26.19 16.28 -8.55
CA VAL A 4 25.43 15.41 -9.48
C VAL A 4 24.79 14.22 -8.75
N ASP A 5 25.40 13.74 -7.66
CA ASP A 5 24.86 12.62 -6.87
C ASP A 5 23.68 13.06 -5.99
N GLU A 6 23.75 14.22 -5.33
CA GLU A 6 22.70 14.67 -4.40
C GLU A 6 21.35 14.87 -5.10
N VAL A 7 21.33 15.56 -6.26
CA VAL A 7 20.11 15.80 -7.04
C VAL A 7 19.50 14.50 -7.61
N PHE A 8 20.34 13.52 -7.95
CA PHE A 8 19.87 12.22 -8.45
C PHE A 8 19.32 11.35 -7.32
N VAL A 9 19.96 11.39 -6.15
CA VAL A 9 19.51 10.68 -4.94
C VAL A 9 18.20 11.28 -4.42
N GLU A 10 18.07 12.60 -4.32
CA GLU A 10 16.84 13.27 -3.90
C GLU A 10 15.65 12.91 -4.81
N ARG A 11 15.84 12.97 -6.14
CA ARG A 11 14.80 12.54 -7.09
C ARG A 11 14.39 11.09 -6.91
N SER A 12 15.33 10.20 -6.59
CA SER A 12 15.04 8.78 -6.35
C SER A 12 14.25 8.55 -5.05
N LEU A 13 14.42 9.40 -4.04
CA LEU A 13 13.68 9.34 -2.78
C LEU A 13 12.26 9.87 -2.94
N GLU A 14 12.11 11.00 -3.62
CA GLU A 14 10.79 11.55 -3.97
C GLU A 14 9.98 10.54 -4.80
N GLU A 15 10.59 9.91 -5.80
CA GLU A 15 9.97 8.84 -6.59
C GLU A 15 9.55 7.64 -5.72
N MET A 16 10.40 7.23 -4.78
CA MET A 16 10.08 6.17 -3.81
C MET A 16 8.91 6.55 -2.89
N GLU A 17 8.88 7.78 -2.38
CA GLU A 17 7.75 8.28 -1.57
C GLU A 17 6.46 8.29 -2.36
N GLU A 18 6.48 8.77 -3.61
CA GLU A 18 5.33 8.74 -4.48
C GLU A 18 4.83 7.31 -4.72
N ASP A 19 5.74 6.37 -4.98
CA ASP A 19 5.39 4.97 -5.22
C ASP A 19 4.83 4.29 -3.97
N MET A 20 5.39 4.58 -2.78
CA MET A 20 4.81 4.16 -1.51
C MET A 20 3.38 4.67 -1.36
N LEU A 21 3.14 5.96 -1.62
CA LEU A 21 1.81 6.57 -1.51
C LEU A 21 0.83 5.99 -2.54
N LYS A 22 1.27 5.72 -3.76
CA LYS A 22 0.46 5.03 -4.79
C LYS A 22 0.04 3.65 -4.31
N LEU A 23 0.97 2.86 -3.78
CA LEU A 23 0.70 1.52 -3.25
C LEU A 23 -0.25 1.54 -2.04
N GLN A 24 -0.11 2.53 -1.14
CA GLN A 24 -1.05 2.70 -0.02
C GLN A 24 -2.46 3.04 -0.51
N ARG A 25 -2.60 3.97 -1.46
CA ARG A 25 -3.89 4.32 -2.06
C ARG A 25 -4.52 3.14 -2.79
N GLU A 26 -3.71 2.37 -3.50
CA GLU A 26 -4.16 1.16 -4.20
C GLU A 26 -4.64 0.08 -3.22
N SER A 27 -3.90 -0.15 -2.12
CA SER A 27 -4.32 -1.05 -1.05
C SER A 27 -5.67 -0.65 -0.44
N GLU A 28 -5.86 0.65 -0.16
CA GLU A 28 -7.11 1.23 0.33
C GLU A 28 -8.26 1.06 -0.68
N ARG A 29 -8.00 1.30 -1.96
CA ARG A 29 -8.98 1.12 -3.05
C ARG A 29 -9.44 -0.33 -3.14
N GLN A 30 -8.50 -1.27 -3.16
CA GLN A 30 -8.77 -2.71 -3.22
C GLN A 30 -9.55 -3.21 -1.99
N LYS A 31 -9.28 -2.68 -0.79
CA LYS A 31 -10.10 -2.96 0.42
C LYS A 31 -11.55 -2.52 0.27
N LYS A 32 -11.77 -1.32 -0.27
CA LYS A 32 -13.12 -0.79 -0.50
C LYS A 32 -13.88 -1.62 -1.54
N GLU A 33 -13.21 -1.96 -2.63
CA GLU A 33 -13.74 -2.82 -3.69
C GLU A 33 -14.08 -4.21 -3.15
N ALA A 34 -13.18 -4.83 -2.38
CA ALA A 34 -13.44 -6.12 -1.73
C ALA A 34 -14.68 -6.08 -0.82
N ALA A 35 -14.84 -5.02 -0.03
CA ALA A 35 -15.99 -4.84 0.86
C ALA A 35 -17.30 -4.66 0.08
N GLU A 36 -17.25 -3.94 -1.04
CA GLU A 36 -18.42 -3.76 -1.91
C GLU A 36 -18.83 -5.07 -2.59
N LEU A 37 -17.87 -5.83 -3.14
CA LEU A 37 -18.11 -7.14 -3.73
C LEU A 37 -18.72 -8.10 -2.72
N LEU A 38 -18.21 -8.11 -1.47
CA LEU A 38 -18.75 -8.93 -0.40
C LEU A 38 -20.20 -8.54 -0.06
N ARG A 39 -20.49 -7.24 0.00
CA ARG A 39 -21.86 -6.74 0.25
C ARG A 39 -22.82 -7.20 -0.84
N ARG A 40 -22.44 -7.06 -2.11
CA ARG A 40 -23.24 -7.51 -3.25
C ARG A 40 -23.46 -9.03 -3.25
N SER A 41 -22.41 -9.80 -2.93
CA SER A 41 -22.51 -11.25 -2.73
C SER A 41 -23.53 -11.61 -1.65
N ASP A 42 -23.52 -10.93 -0.51
CA ASP A 42 -24.49 -11.16 0.57
C ASP A 42 -25.92 -10.82 0.17
N GLU A 43 -26.13 -9.73 -0.58
CA GLU A 43 -27.43 -9.35 -1.14
C GLU A 43 -27.97 -10.44 -2.09
N LEU A 44 -27.14 -10.94 -3.02
CA LEU A 44 -27.52 -11.99 -3.96
C LEU A 44 -27.81 -13.32 -3.24
N ARG A 45 -26.98 -13.69 -2.26
CA ARG A 45 -27.18 -14.89 -1.47
C ARG A 45 -28.51 -14.85 -0.71
N SER A 46 -28.86 -13.70 -0.13
CA SER A 46 -30.16 -13.52 0.54
C SER A 46 -31.33 -13.71 -0.44
N ARG A 47 -31.26 -13.05 -1.60
CA ARG A 47 -32.31 -13.15 -2.64
C ARG A 47 -32.44 -14.56 -3.20
N SER A 48 -31.33 -15.26 -3.40
CA SER A 48 -31.30 -16.66 -3.82
C SER A 48 -32.07 -17.56 -2.85
N VAL A 49 -31.85 -17.38 -1.55
CA VAL A 49 -32.55 -18.16 -0.51
C VAL A 49 -34.05 -17.90 -0.55
N ASP A 50 -34.46 -16.64 -0.65
CA ASP A 50 -35.87 -16.24 -0.71
C ASP A 50 -36.58 -16.77 -1.97
N LEU A 51 -35.86 -16.84 -3.10
CA LEU A 51 -36.40 -17.24 -4.39
C LEU A 51 -36.47 -18.77 -4.56
N ARG A 52 -35.72 -19.53 -3.77
CA ARG A 52 -35.48 -20.98 -3.95
C ARG A 52 -36.74 -21.84 -4.06
N SER A 53 -37.84 -21.46 -3.40
CA SER A 53 -39.10 -22.20 -3.47
C SER A 53 -39.99 -21.83 -4.65
N ALA A 54 -39.80 -20.64 -5.23
CA ALA A 54 -40.63 -20.12 -6.32
C ALA A 54 -39.96 -20.33 -7.68
N ASP A 55 -38.64 -20.12 -7.76
CA ASP A 55 -37.85 -20.30 -8.96
C ASP A 55 -36.45 -20.84 -8.60
N PRO A 56 -36.29 -22.18 -8.56
CA PRO A 56 -35.04 -22.81 -8.19
C PRO A 56 -33.89 -22.53 -9.17
N GLU A 57 -34.18 -22.33 -10.47
CA GLU A 57 -33.16 -22.08 -11.48
C GLU A 57 -32.58 -20.67 -11.30
N ALA A 58 -33.43 -19.66 -11.20
CA ALA A 58 -32.99 -18.29 -10.93
C ALA A 58 -32.30 -18.16 -9.55
N ALA A 59 -32.75 -18.92 -8.55
CA ALA A 59 -32.10 -18.96 -7.25
C ALA A 59 -30.67 -19.53 -7.31
N GLU A 60 -30.46 -20.59 -8.10
CA GLU A 60 -29.13 -21.18 -8.30
C GLU A 60 -28.20 -20.24 -9.07
N GLU A 61 -28.69 -19.56 -10.11
CA GLU A 61 -27.91 -18.55 -10.85
C GLU A 61 -27.42 -17.43 -9.91
N MET A 62 -28.30 -16.86 -9.09
CA MET A 62 -27.93 -15.85 -8.08
C MET A 62 -26.95 -16.39 -7.04
N TRP A 63 -27.05 -17.69 -6.70
CA TRP A 63 -26.12 -18.32 -5.77
C TRP A 63 -24.72 -18.40 -6.35
N GLN A 64 -24.61 -18.84 -7.61
CA GLN A 64 -23.33 -18.95 -8.33
C GLN A 64 -22.68 -17.58 -8.49
N GLU A 65 -23.44 -16.56 -8.92
CA GLU A 65 -22.95 -15.19 -9.03
C GLU A 65 -22.46 -14.67 -7.67
N SER A 66 -23.18 -14.95 -6.57
CA SER A 66 -22.73 -14.64 -5.22
C SER A 66 -21.36 -15.26 -4.89
N GLU A 67 -21.14 -16.53 -5.25
CA GLU A 67 -19.88 -17.23 -4.97
C GLU A 67 -18.72 -16.69 -5.82
N GLU A 68 -18.99 -16.29 -7.06
CA GLU A 68 -18.02 -15.60 -7.94
C GLU A 68 -17.59 -14.27 -7.33
N LEU A 69 -18.54 -13.42 -6.92
CA LEU A 69 -18.25 -12.15 -6.24
C LEU A 69 -17.47 -12.35 -4.94
N ARG A 70 -17.75 -13.44 -4.21
CA ARG A 70 -17.00 -13.81 -3.00
C ARG A 70 -15.57 -14.21 -3.32
N ALA A 71 -15.34 -14.91 -4.42
CA ALA A 71 -14.00 -15.26 -4.89
C ALA A 71 -13.21 -14.01 -5.29
N GLU A 72 -13.84 -13.11 -6.04
CA GLU A 72 -13.24 -11.84 -6.46
C GLU A 72 -12.93 -10.94 -5.25
N SER A 73 -13.84 -10.85 -4.28
CA SER A 73 -13.60 -10.12 -3.02
C SER A 73 -12.35 -10.63 -2.29
N ARG A 74 -12.17 -11.96 -2.19
CA ARG A 74 -10.97 -12.56 -1.58
C ARG A 74 -9.70 -12.21 -2.34
N GLU A 75 -9.74 -12.20 -3.66
CA GLU A 75 -8.60 -11.81 -4.49
C GLU A 75 -8.26 -10.33 -4.30
N MET A 76 -9.25 -9.45 -4.21
CA MET A 76 -9.03 -8.03 -3.92
C MET A 76 -8.42 -7.80 -2.54
N VAL A 77 -8.82 -8.58 -1.52
CA VAL A 77 -8.14 -8.57 -0.20
C VAL A 77 -6.69 -8.99 -0.33
N ARG A 78 -6.40 -10.07 -1.09
CA ARG A 78 -5.04 -10.55 -1.31
C ARG A 78 -4.17 -9.48 -1.95
N LEU A 79 -4.65 -8.86 -3.02
CA LEU A 79 -3.96 -7.76 -3.72
C LEU A 79 -3.73 -6.55 -2.79
N SER A 80 -4.70 -6.24 -1.93
CA SER A 80 -4.58 -5.15 -0.97
C SER A 80 -3.46 -5.38 0.04
N VAL A 81 -3.32 -6.61 0.52
CA VAL A 81 -2.23 -7.00 1.42
C VAL A 81 -0.89 -6.92 0.70
N ASP A 82 -0.79 -7.45 -0.53
CA ASP A 82 0.43 -7.38 -1.33
C ASP A 82 0.88 -5.92 -1.55
N SER A 83 -0.06 -5.03 -1.87
CA SER A 83 0.22 -3.61 -2.07
C SER A 83 0.67 -2.93 -0.77
N ALA A 84 0.04 -3.27 0.36
CA ALA A 84 0.43 -2.74 1.67
C ALA A 84 1.83 -3.20 2.10
N LEU A 85 2.18 -4.47 1.86
CA LEU A 85 3.51 -5.01 2.14
C LEU A 85 4.59 -4.28 1.34
N LYS A 86 4.38 -4.13 0.02
CA LYS A 86 5.30 -3.37 -0.84
C LYS A 86 5.47 -1.92 -0.38
N ALA A 87 4.39 -1.25 0.02
CA ALA A 87 4.49 0.09 0.59
C ALA A 87 5.29 0.11 1.89
N GLY A 88 5.10 -0.89 2.76
CA GLY A 88 5.87 -1.07 4.00
C GLY A 88 7.37 -1.25 3.75
N ASP A 89 7.74 -2.04 2.73
CA ASP A 89 9.14 -2.23 2.35
C ASP A 89 9.79 -0.92 1.88
N ILE A 90 9.08 -0.12 1.08
CA ILE A 90 9.58 1.20 0.64
C ILE A 90 9.72 2.14 1.84
N LYS A 91 8.72 2.18 2.73
CA LYS A 91 8.77 2.98 3.96
C LYS A 91 9.99 2.63 4.81
N HIS A 92 10.25 1.34 4.98
CA HIS A 92 11.40 0.87 5.75
C HIS A 92 12.74 1.32 5.12
N ARG A 93 12.85 1.29 3.80
CA ARG A 93 14.04 1.78 3.09
C ARG A 93 14.24 3.28 3.27
N LEU A 94 13.16 4.07 3.21
CA LEU A 94 13.21 5.52 3.49
C LEU A 94 13.63 5.79 4.93
N GLU A 95 13.10 5.05 5.91
CA GLU A 95 13.50 5.17 7.31
C GLU A 95 15.00 4.88 7.54
N ILE A 96 15.55 3.86 6.87
CA ILE A 96 16.99 3.57 6.91
C ILE A 96 17.80 4.74 6.32
N HIS A 97 17.35 5.29 5.19
CA HIS A 97 17.99 6.45 4.57
C HIS A 97 18.05 7.63 5.55
N ASP A 98 16.92 7.98 6.17
CA ASP A 98 16.83 9.10 7.12
C ASP A 98 17.74 8.89 8.34
N GLN A 99 17.84 7.66 8.84
CA GLN A 99 18.76 7.32 9.93
C GLN A 99 20.22 7.50 9.53
N ILE A 100 20.60 7.12 8.31
CA ILE A 100 21.96 7.30 7.80
C ILE A 100 22.27 8.78 7.64
N ALA A 101 21.36 9.55 7.01
CA ALA A 101 21.53 10.99 6.81
C ALA A 101 21.71 11.72 8.16
N ALA A 102 20.90 11.39 9.17
CA ALA A 102 21.02 11.98 10.51
C ALA A 102 22.37 11.71 11.19
N VAL A 103 23.00 10.55 10.95
CA VAL A 103 24.35 10.25 11.45
C VAL A 103 25.40 11.11 10.76
N VAL A 104 25.31 11.26 9.43
CA VAL A 104 26.23 12.10 8.66
C VAL A 104 26.14 13.55 9.12
N ASP A 105 24.94 14.11 9.21
CA ASP A 105 24.74 15.49 9.66
C ASP A 105 25.31 15.73 11.05
N ARG A 106 25.09 14.79 11.98
CA ARG A 106 25.64 14.88 13.34
C ARG A 106 27.16 14.83 13.34
N ALA A 107 27.77 13.95 12.55
CA ALA A 107 29.22 13.86 12.44
C ALA A 107 29.82 15.15 11.86
N ASP A 108 29.17 15.71 10.83
CA ASP A 108 29.57 16.94 10.15
C ASP A 108 29.54 18.14 11.11
N GLU A 109 28.51 18.23 11.96
CA GLU A 109 28.42 19.24 13.01
C GLU A 109 29.51 19.10 14.08
N ILE A 110 29.86 17.87 14.48
CA ILE A 110 30.96 17.62 15.41
C ILE A 110 32.28 18.10 14.81
N TRP A 111 32.54 17.76 13.55
CA TRP A 111 33.75 18.21 12.83
C TRP A 111 33.81 19.73 12.70
N LYS A 112 32.70 20.39 12.32
CA LYS A 112 32.62 21.87 12.25
C LYS A 112 32.95 22.53 13.60
N ARG A 113 32.45 21.98 14.71
CA ARG A 113 32.75 22.48 16.07
C ARG A 113 34.22 22.29 16.44
N ALA A 114 34.80 21.11 16.15
CA ALA A 114 36.21 20.84 16.40
C ALA A 114 37.14 21.79 15.60
N VAL A 115 36.82 22.02 14.33
CA VAL A 115 37.55 22.97 13.47
C VAL A 115 37.45 24.41 13.99
N ARG A 116 36.28 24.84 14.48
CA ARG A 116 36.12 26.17 15.09
C ARG A 116 36.90 26.32 16.40
N ALA A 117 36.98 25.26 17.22
CA ALA A 117 37.73 25.28 18.48
C ALA A 117 39.27 25.24 18.28
N GLY A 118 39.74 24.74 17.13
CA GLY A 118 41.17 24.65 16.80
C GLY A 118 41.75 25.86 16.05
N ARG A 119 40.96 26.92 15.81
CA ARG A 119 41.47 28.19 15.27
C ARG A 119 41.91 29.08 16.45
N PRO A 120 43.18 29.55 16.50
CA PRO A 120 43.63 30.49 17.53
C PRO A 120 42.91 31.84 17.45
#